data_AF-A0A964PEZ1-F1
#
_entry.id   AF-A0A964PEZ1-F1
#
_cell.length_a   1.000
_cell.length_b   1.000
_cell.length_c   1.000
_cell.angle_alpha   90.00
_cell.angle_beta   90.00
_cell.angle_gamma   90.00
#
_symmetry.space_group_name_H-M   'P 1'
#
loop_
_entity.id
_entity.type
_entity.pdbx_description
1 polymer ?
#
loop_
_entity_poly.entity_id
_entity_poly.type
_entity_poly.pdbx_seq_one_letter_code
_entity_poly.pdbx_strand_id
1 'polypeptide(L)'
;MKYWLMKSEPSVYGIDDLHKDQTTSWGGVRNYQVRNMFRDSFAKGDLAFFYHSSCDQPGIVGTMTVAGPAYPDPTQFERTSEYFDPRSRQETPTWLAIDVRFKSRLRSPLALEALRQHPELAGMQILRRGNRLSVTPLTAGEADFLLAMPSCI
;
A
#
# COMPACT_ATOMS: atom_id res chain seq x y z
N MET A 1 4.16 4.56 15.66
CA MET A 1 3.38 4.49 14.41
C MET A 1 4.36 4.63 13.26
N LYS A 2 4.31 3.73 12.28
CA LYS A 2 5.08 3.82 11.04
C LYS A 2 4.19 4.31 9.90
N TYR A 3 4.84 4.71 8.81
CA TYR A 3 4.21 5.25 7.63
C TYR A 3 4.59 4.44 6.40
N TRP A 4 3.61 4.23 5.53
CA TRP A 4 3.73 3.38 4.36
C TRP A 4 3.12 4.07 3.13
N LEU A 5 3.57 3.69 1.94
CA LEU A 5 2.87 3.94 0.69
C LEU A 5 2.59 2.59 0.04
N MET A 6 1.34 2.36 -0.34
CA MET A 6 0.88 1.07 -0.87
C MET A 6 0.16 1.29 -2.19
N LYS A 7 0.60 0.58 -3.23
CA LYS A 7 0.12 0.72 -4.61
C LYS A 7 -1.02 -0.24 -4.91
N SER A 8 -2.06 0.27 -5.54
CA SER A 8 -3.08 -0.54 -6.19
C SER A 8 -3.43 0.07 -7.55
N GLU A 9 -3.82 -0.78 -8.49
CA GLU A 9 -4.33 -0.33 -9.78
C GLU A 9 -5.82 0.00 -9.64
N PRO A 10 -6.27 1.21 -10.00
CA PRO A 10 -7.64 1.63 -9.78
C PRO A 10 -8.67 0.83 -10.58
N SER A 11 -8.26 0.19 -11.67
CA SER A 11 -9.09 -0.73 -12.45
C SER A 11 -9.35 -2.07 -11.75
N VAL A 12 -8.51 -2.44 -10.78
CA VAL A 12 -8.62 -3.69 -10.00
C VAL A 12 -9.24 -3.39 -8.64
N TYR A 13 -8.67 -2.44 -7.90
CA TYR A 13 -9.16 -2.04 -6.59
C TYR A 13 -8.71 -0.60 -6.26
N GLY A 14 -9.65 0.33 -6.27
CA GLY A 14 -9.42 1.75 -6.01
C GLY A 14 -9.67 2.17 -4.55
N ILE A 15 -9.34 3.44 -4.25
CA ILE A 15 -9.68 4.05 -2.95
C ILE A 15 -11.20 4.15 -2.75
N ASP A 16 -11.94 4.22 -3.86
CA ASP A 16 -13.39 4.30 -3.84
C ASP A 16 -14.04 2.97 -3.48
N ASP A 17 -13.42 1.85 -3.86
CA ASP A 17 -13.83 0.52 -3.44
C ASP A 17 -13.52 0.33 -1.95
N LEU A 18 -12.31 0.71 -1.52
CA LEU A 18 -11.95 0.72 -0.09
C LEU A 18 -12.90 1.59 0.75
N HIS A 19 -13.33 2.74 0.23
CA HIS A 19 -14.31 3.58 0.90
C HIS A 19 -15.68 2.90 1.02
N LYS A 20 -16.11 2.08 0.05
CA LYS A 20 -17.36 1.33 0.17
C LYS A 20 -17.21 0.16 1.14
N ASP A 21 -16.13 -0.59 1.03
CA ASP A 21 -15.88 -1.80 1.82
C ASP A 21 -15.49 -1.49 3.27
N GLN A 22 -14.97 -0.28 3.52
CA GLN A 22 -14.40 0.22 4.78
C GLN A 22 -13.16 -0.52 5.26
N THR A 23 -13.07 -1.84 5.09
CA THR A 23 -11.90 -2.65 5.42
C THR A 23 -11.76 -3.76 4.39
N THR A 24 -10.52 -4.00 3.93
CA THR A 24 -10.23 -5.06 2.96
C THR A 24 -8.94 -5.78 3.30
N SER A 25 -8.81 -7.01 2.78
CA SER A 25 -7.56 -7.75 2.80
C SER A 25 -6.62 -7.24 1.71
N TRP A 26 -5.43 -6.80 2.11
CA TRP A 26 -4.34 -6.47 1.21
C TRP A 26 -3.47 -7.70 0.93
N GLY A 27 -4.02 -8.60 0.10
CA GLY A 27 -3.37 -9.82 -0.37
C GLY A 27 -2.67 -9.66 -1.73
N GLY A 28 -2.36 -10.77 -2.39
CA GLY A 28 -1.80 -10.81 -3.76
C GLY A 28 -0.34 -10.38 -3.87
N VAL A 29 0.31 -10.02 -2.76
CA VAL A 29 1.73 -9.67 -2.75
C VAL A 29 2.59 -10.92 -2.99
N ARG A 30 3.36 -10.91 -4.08
CA ARG A 30 4.31 -11.97 -4.46
C ARG A 30 5.76 -11.48 -4.50
N ASN A 31 6.09 -10.52 -3.64
CA ASN A 31 7.43 -9.99 -3.47
C ASN A 31 7.95 -10.27 -2.04
N TYR A 32 9.07 -10.98 -1.93
CA TYR A 32 9.63 -11.39 -0.64
C TYR A 32 9.96 -10.21 0.29
N GLN A 33 10.42 -9.08 -0.25
CA GLN A 33 10.74 -7.91 0.54
C GLN A 33 9.48 -7.30 1.16
N VAL A 34 8.41 -7.14 0.37
CA VAL A 34 7.12 -6.63 0.88
C VAL A 34 6.50 -7.61 1.89
N ARG A 35 6.54 -8.91 1.60
CA ARG A 35 6.10 -9.93 2.57
C ARG A 35 6.84 -9.80 3.90
N ASN A 36 8.16 -9.62 3.87
CA ASN A 36 8.95 -9.44 5.09
C ASN A 36 8.57 -8.13 5.80
N MET A 37 8.26 -7.06 5.07
CA MET A 37 7.72 -5.83 5.70
C MET A 37 6.41 -6.10 6.45
N PHE A 38 5.48 -6.85 5.86
CA PHE A 38 4.22 -7.23 6.53
C PHE A 38 4.48 -8.03 7.82
N ARG A 39 5.40 -8.99 7.77
CA ARG A 39 5.75 -9.83 8.93
C ARG A 39 6.48 -9.05 10.03
N ASP A 40 7.49 -8.27 9.66
CA ASP A 40 8.51 -7.78 10.60
C ASP A 40 8.27 -6.33 11.02
N SER A 41 7.50 -5.57 10.23
CA SER A 41 7.46 -4.11 10.39
C SER A 41 6.08 -3.50 10.48
N PHE A 42 5.07 -4.04 9.80
CA PHE A 42 3.70 -3.54 9.87
C PHE A 42 3.10 -3.81 11.24
N ALA A 43 2.43 -2.80 11.79
CA ALA A 43 1.67 -2.92 13.03
C ALA A 43 0.29 -2.28 12.89
N LYS A 44 -0.68 -2.80 13.64
CA LYS A 44 -2.02 -2.22 13.73
C LYS A 44 -1.94 -0.74 14.11
N GLY A 45 -2.65 0.10 13.38
CA GLY A 45 -2.66 1.55 13.57
C GLY A 45 -1.60 2.31 12.78
N ASP A 46 -0.67 1.63 12.10
CA ASP A 46 0.21 2.29 11.14
C ASP A 46 -0.61 2.94 10.01
N LEU A 47 -0.13 4.09 9.53
CA LEU A 47 -0.77 4.84 8.46
C LEU A 47 -0.17 4.45 7.11
N ALA A 48 -1.01 4.24 6.11
CA ALA A 48 -0.59 4.02 4.74
C ALA A 48 -1.26 5.01 3.79
N PHE A 49 -0.47 5.58 2.89
CA PHE A 49 -0.96 6.35 1.74
C PHE A 49 -1.35 5.38 0.63
N PHE A 50 -2.58 5.51 0.13
CA PHE A 50 -3.10 4.71 -0.98
C PHE A 50 -2.65 5.36 -2.28
N TYR A 51 -1.85 4.64 -3.06
CA TYR A 51 -1.28 5.11 -4.32
C TYR A 51 -1.93 4.39 -5.50
N HIS A 52 -2.51 5.14 -6.43
CA HIS A 52 -2.94 4.61 -7.73
C HIS A 52 -1.74 4.45 -8.65
N SER A 53 -1.51 3.22 -9.11
CA SER A 53 -0.48 2.88 -10.10
C SER A 53 -1.09 2.37 -11.40
N SER A 54 -0.27 2.29 -12.45
CA SER A 54 -0.65 1.71 -13.75
C SER A 54 -1.92 2.34 -14.35
N CYS A 55 -2.09 3.64 -14.18
CA CYS A 55 -3.24 4.40 -14.69
C CYS A 55 -2.78 5.75 -15.28
N ASP A 56 -3.71 6.47 -15.90
CA ASP A 56 -3.44 7.75 -16.57
C ASP A 56 -2.93 8.84 -15.61
N GLN A 57 -3.36 8.80 -14.34
CA GLN A 57 -2.98 9.79 -13.32
C GLN A 57 -2.45 9.08 -12.07
N PRO A 58 -1.20 8.57 -12.11
CA PRO A 58 -0.63 7.85 -10.99
C PRO A 58 -0.29 8.81 -9.84
N GLY A 59 -0.65 8.46 -8.62
CA GLY A 59 -0.52 9.38 -7.50
C GLY A 59 -1.13 8.88 -6.20
N ILE A 60 -0.91 9.63 -5.13
CA ILE A 60 -1.56 9.38 -3.84
C ILE A 60 -2.99 9.94 -3.90
N VAL A 61 -3.97 9.11 -3.55
CA VAL A 61 -5.40 9.44 -3.67
C VAL A 61 -6.17 9.39 -2.35
N GLY A 62 -5.57 8.81 -1.32
CA GLY A 62 -6.19 8.66 -0.03
C GLY A 62 -5.24 8.13 1.03
N THR A 63 -5.79 7.94 2.23
CA THR A 63 -5.09 7.27 3.32
C THR A 63 -5.93 6.13 3.88
N MET A 64 -5.23 5.17 4.48
CA MET A 64 -5.81 4.02 5.16
C MET A 64 -4.94 3.66 6.37
N THR A 65 -5.46 2.83 7.26
CA THR A 65 -4.73 2.36 8.45
C THR A 65 -4.63 0.84 8.45
N VAL A 66 -3.53 0.30 8.96
CA VAL A 66 -3.36 -1.14 9.14
C VAL A 66 -4.31 -1.62 10.25
N ALA A 67 -5.19 -2.56 9.94
CA ALA A 67 -6.27 -2.97 10.82
C ALA A 67 -5.91 -4.15 11.76
N GLY A 68 -4.84 -4.88 11.46
CA GLY A 68 -4.42 -6.07 12.20
C GLY A 68 -3.00 -6.54 11.85
N PRO A 69 -2.54 -7.64 12.48
CA PRO A 69 -1.27 -8.26 12.14
C PRO A 69 -1.32 -8.93 10.76
N ALA A 70 -0.16 -9.24 10.20
CA ALA A 70 -0.08 -10.05 8.99
C ALA A 70 -0.54 -11.50 9.25
N TYR A 71 -1.17 -12.09 8.24
CA TYR A 71 -1.67 -13.46 8.26
C TYR A 71 -1.45 -14.15 6.92
N PRO A 72 -1.54 -15.49 6.84
CA PRO A 72 -1.40 -16.21 5.57
C PRO A 72 -2.38 -15.71 4.51
N ASP A 73 -1.87 -15.27 3.36
CA ASP A 73 -2.71 -14.82 2.25
C ASP A 73 -3.54 -16.01 1.70
N PRO A 74 -4.88 -16.05 1.84
CA PRO A 74 -5.68 -17.21 1.44
C PRO A 74 -5.59 -17.50 -0.06
N THR A 75 -5.39 -16.46 -0.88
CA THR A 75 -5.34 -16.56 -2.35
C THR A 75 -4.20 -17.45 -2.84
N GLN A 76 -3.15 -17.63 -2.05
CA GLN A 76 -2.01 -18.48 -2.43
C GLN A 76 -2.36 -19.96 -2.51
N PHE A 77 -3.47 -20.39 -1.88
CA PHE A 77 -3.93 -21.79 -1.85
C PHE A 77 -5.04 -22.09 -2.86
N GLU A 78 -5.64 -21.07 -3.45
CA GLU A 78 -6.80 -21.20 -4.34
C GLU A 78 -6.35 -21.38 -5.79
N ARG A 79 -6.55 -22.57 -6.37
CA ARG A 79 -6.08 -22.90 -7.74
C ARG A 79 -6.61 -21.97 -8.84
N THR A 80 -7.76 -21.34 -8.63
CA THR A 80 -8.37 -20.41 -9.58
C THR A 80 -7.93 -18.96 -9.37
N SER A 81 -7.23 -18.67 -8.28
CA SER A 81 -6.68 -17.33 -8.02
C SER A 81 -5.50 -17.06 -8.94
N GLU A 82 -5.42 -15.83 -9.47
CA GLU A 82 -4.24 -15.34 -10.18
C GLU A 82 -2.98 -15.36 -9.31
N TYR A 83 -3.15 -15.39 -7.98
CA TYR A 83 -2.06 -15.40 -7.03
C TYR A 83 -1.77 -16.78 -6.42
N PHE A 84 -2.33 -17.85 -6.98
CA PHE A 84 -2.04 -19.23 -6.58
C PHE A 84 -0.53 -19.52 -6.59
N ASP A 85 -0.03 -20.17 -5.54
CA ASP A 85 1.36 -20.64 -5.49
C ASP A 85 1.38 -22.15 -5.20
N PRO A 86 1.68 -23.01 -6.19
CA PRO A 86 1.69 -24.47 -6.02
C PRO A 86 2.76 -24.96 -5.04
N ARG A 87 3.74 -24.12 -4.69
CA ARG A 87 4.81 -24.42 -3.74
C ARG A 87 4.44 -24.03 -2.31
N SER A 88 3.47 -23.14 -2.12
CA SER A 88 3.04 -22.75 -0.78
C SER A 88 2.20 -23.84 -0.13
N ARG A 89 2.37 -24.04 1.18
CA ARG A 89 1.70 -25.07 1.98
C ARG A 89 0.94 -24.40 3.12
N GLN A 90 -0.18 -24.98 3.55
CA GLN A 90 -0.99 -24.39 4.63
C GLN A 90 -0.24 -24.38 5.96
N GLU A 91 0.62 -25.38 6.18
CA GLU A 91 1.46 -25.52 7.37
C GLU A 91 2.63 -24.54 7.39
N THR A 92 3.10 -24.12 6.20
CA THR A 92 4.23 -23.20 6.01
C THR A 92 3.90 -22.17 4.92
N PRO A 93 2.94 -21.26 5.18
CA PRO A 93 2.47 -20.28 4.19
C PRO A 93 3.60 -19.37 3.74
N THR A 94 3.80 -19.27 2.43
CA THR A 94 4.87 -18.46 1.84
C THR A 94 4.52 -16.98 1.83
N TRP A 95 3.25 -16.64 1.55
CA TRP A 95 2.78 -15.28 1.33
C TRP A 95 1.88 -14.82 2.46
N LEU A 96 1.96 -13.52 2.74
CA LEU A 96 1.20 -12.88 3.81
C LEU A 96 0.35 -11.76 3.24
N ALA A 97 -0.80 -11.57 3.85
CA ALA A 97 -1.70 -10.43 3.67
C ALA A 97 -1.80 -9.66 5.00
N ILE A 98 -2.31 -8.44 4.93
CA ILE A 98 -2.72 -7.63 6.07
C ILE A 98 -4.10 -7.06 5.80
N ASP A 99 -4.87 -6.74 6.83
CA ASP A 99 -6.09 -5.96 6.64
C ASP A 99 -5.77 -4.47 6.70
N VAL A 100 -6.40 -3.68 5.82
CA VAL A 100 -6.33 -2.22 5.82
C VAL A 100 -7.73 -1.62 5.88
N ARG A 101 -7.86 -0.51 6.60
CA ARG A 101 -9.11 0.20 6.81
C ARG A 101 -9.06 1.58 6.18
N PHE A 102 -10.09 1.93 5.43
CA PHE A 102 -10.28 3.27 4.89
C PHE A 102 -10.12 4.34 5.99
N LYS A 103 -9.39 5.41 5.69
CA LYS A 103 -9.28 6.57 6.60
C LYS A 103 -9.83 7.83 5.95
N SER A 104 -9.31 8.20 4.78
CA SER A 104 -9.79 9.37 4.06
C SER A 104 -9.48 9.30 2.57
N ARG A 105 -10.27 10.03 1.78
CA ARG A 105 -9.89 10.44 0.42
C ARG A 105 -9.16 11.77 0.50
N LEU A 106 -8.21 12.00 -0.40
CA LEU A 106 -7.67 13.34 -0.64
C LEU A 106 -8.70 14.16 -1.43
N ARG A 107 -8.67 15.49 -1.26
CA ARG A 107 -9.53 16.40 -2.06
C ARG A 107 -9.16 16.39 -3.53
N SER A 108 -7.86 16.24 -3.80
CA SER A 108 -7.32 16.06 -5.15
C SER A 108 -6.15 15.07 -5.10
N PRO A 109 -5.98 14.20 -6.10
CA PRO A 109 -4.82 13.32 -6.17
C PRO A 109 -3.49 14.10 -6.15
N LEU A 110 -2.54 13.63 -5.36
CA LEU A 110 -1.15 14.07 -5.43
C LEU A 110 -0.42 13.24 -6.48
N ALA A 111 -0.40 13.76 -7.71
CA ALA A 111 0.24 13.13 -8.86
C ALA A 111 1.74 12.87 -8.63
N LEU A 112 2.28 11.82 -9.24
CA LEU A 112 3.69 11.44 -9.15
C LEU A 112 4.63 12.60 -9.50
N GLU A 113 4.28 13.40 -10.52
CA GLU A 113 5.04 14.56 -10.96
C GLU A 113 5.08 15.65 -9.88
N ALA A 114 3.96 15.88 -9.19
CA ALA A 114 3.88 16.84 -8.10
C ALA A 114 4.76 16.40 -6.92
N LEU A 115 4.75 15.11 -6.56
CA LEU A 115 5.63 14.57 -5.51
C LEU A 115 7.11 14.84 -5.80
N ARG A 116 7.53 14.82 -7.07
CA ARG A 116 8.91 15.09 -7.49
C ARG A 116 9.33 16.56 -7.35
N GLN A 117 8.38 17.49 -7.24
CA GLN A 117 8.69 18.92 -7.10
C GLN A 117 9.03 19.33 -5.66
N HIS A 118 8.86 18.42 -4.69
CA HIS A 118 9.07 18.73 -3.27
C HIS A 118 10.39 18.11 -2.77
N PRO A 119 11.39 18.92 -2.40
CA PRO A 119 12.66 18.44 -1.85
C PRO A 119 12.50 17.55 -0.62
N GLU A 120 11.48 17.82 0.21
CA GLU A 120 11.11 17.05 1.41
C GLU A 120 10.77 15.59 1.08
N LEU A 121 10.34 15.33 -0.17
CA LEU A 121 9.94 14.03 -0.66
C LEU A 121 11.01 13.36 -1.52
N ALA A 122 12.17 13.99 -1.74
CA ALA A 122 13.23 13.47 -2.61
C ALA A 122 13.76 12.10 -2.16
N GLY A 123 13.67 11.80 -0.85
CA GLY A 123 14.07 10.53 -0.26
C GLY A 123 13.13 9.35 -0.56
N MET A 124 11.88 9.65 -0.97
CA MET A 124 10.81 8.66 -1.04
C MET A 124 11.18 7.53 -1.99
N GLN A 125 11.05 6.30 -1.52
CA GLN A 125 11.44 5.14 -2.30
C GLN A 125 10.60 4.97 -3.58
N ILE A 126 9.36 5.47 -3.60
CA ILE A 126 8.52 5.51 -4.80
C ILE A 126 9.15 6.32 -5.95
N LEU A 127 9.91 7.37 -5.65
CA LEU A 127 10.49 8.28 -6.64
C LEU A 127 11.81 7.77 -7.22
N ARG A 128 12.45 6.80 -6.57
CA ARG A 128 13.74 6.24 -6.98
C ARG A 128 13.62 5.49 -8.30
N ARG A 129 14.55 5.76 -9.22
CA ARG A 129 14.64 5.07 -10.51
C ARG A 129 14.79 3.56 -10.29
N GLY A 130 13.99 2.77 -11.00
CA GLY A 130 14.05 1.31 -10.92
C GLY A 130 13.31 0.69 -9.72
N ASN A 131 12.65 1.49 -8.86
CA ASN A 131 11.81 0.90 -7.81
C ASN A 131 10.71 0.03 -8.44
N ARG A 132 10.57 -1.19 -7.90
CA ARG A 132 9.56 -2.17 -8.28
C ARG A 132 8.72 -2.66 -7.10
N LEU A 133 8.91 -2.08 -5.91
CA LEU A 133 8.10 -2.45 -4.75
C LEU A 133 6.69 -1.86 -4.86
N SER A 134 5.69 -2.67 -4.54
CA SER A 134 4.29 -2.27 -4.39
C SER A 134 4.00 -1.62 -3.03
N VAL A 135 4.87 -1.85 -2.05
CA VAL A 135 4.81 -1.24 -0.72
C VAL A 135 6.17 -0.66 -0.40
N THR A 136 6.20 0.59 0.05
CA THR A 136 7.43 1.27 0.45
C THR A 136 7.25 1.96 1.79
N PRO A 137 8.26 1.93 2.68
CA PRO A 137 8.23 2.72 3.91
C PRO A 137 8.34 4.21 3.58
N LEU A 138 7.79 5.04 4.48
CA LEU A 138 8.01 6.48 4.53
C LEU A 138 8.63 6.84 5.87
N THR A 139 9.49 7.84 5.86
CA THR A 139 9.95 8.50 7.08
C THR A 139 8.82 9.32 7.69
N ALA A 140 8.94 9.66 8.98
CA ALA A 140 7.99 10.56 9.64
C ALA A 140 7.93 11.93 8.93
N GLY A 141 9.08 12.50 8.57
CA GLY A 141 9.14 13.79 7.87
C GLY A 141 8.42 13.78 6.51
N GLU A 142 8.59 12.72 5.71
CA GLU A 142 7.87 12.58 4.44
C GLU A 142 6.35 12.47 4.66
N ALA A 143 5.92 11.69 5.66
CA ALA A 143 4.51 11.51 5.96
C ALA A 143 3.86 12.79 6.52
N ASP A 144 4.53 13.48 7.43
CA ASP A 144 4.06 14.74 8.02
C ASP A 144 3.93 15.82 6.95
N PHE A 145 4.91 15.90 6.03
CA PHE A 145 4.83 16.80 4.88
C PHE A 145 3.62 16.49 3.99
N LEU A 146 3.43 15.22 3.61
CA LEU A 146 2.29 14.80 2.79
C LEU A 146 0.95 15.13 3.47
N LEU A 147 0.83 14.91 4.78
CA LEU A 147 -0.40 15.20 5.54
C LEU A 147 -0.69 16.70 5.63
N ALA A 148 0.35 17.55 5.61
CA ALA A 148 0.21 19.00 5.65
C ALA A 148 -0.11 19.62 4.27
N MET A 149 -0.02 18.86 3.18
CA MET A 149 -0.31 19.39 1.84
C MET A 149 -1.78 19.81 1.72
N PRO A 150 -2.10 20.90 0.98
CA PRO A 150 -3.47 21.38 0.79
C PRO A 150 -4.44 20.33 0.22
N SER A 151 -3.94 19.34 -0.52
CA SER A 151 -4.73 18.23 -1.04
C SER A 151 -5.24 17.26 0.04
N CYS A 152 -4.62 17.26 1.23
CA CYS A 152 -4.96 16.39 2.36
C CYS A 152 -5.84 17.08 3.42
N ILE A 153 -5.93 18.40 3.41
CA ILE A 153 -6.74 19.23 4.33
C ILE A 153 -8.04 19.59 3.63
#